data_AF-A0AA91F1L2-F1
#
_entry.id   AF-A0AA91F1L2-F1
#
_cell.length_a   1.000
_cell.length_b   1.000
_cell.length_c   1.000
_cell.angle_alpha   90.00
_cell.angle_beta   90.00
_cell.angle_gamma   90.00
#
_symmetry.space_group_name_H-M   'P 1'
#
loop_
_entity.id
_entity.type
_entity.pdbx_description
1 polymer ?
#
loop_
_entity_poly.entity_id
_entity_poly.type
_entity_poly.pdbx_seq_one_letter_code
_entity_poly.pdbx_strand_id
1 'polypeptide(L)' 'MNALGPSHLAILAVAVIILFGAKRLPDAARSLGKSLRIFKSEVRELQNESKPDSTATSTTVQSERVDPPAAGGQSA' A
#
# COMPACT_ATOMS: atom_id res chain seq x y z
N MET A 1 -8.71 -36.19 -9.58
CA MET A 1 -7.51 -35.76 -8.84
C MET A 1 -7.55 -34.23 -8.75
N ASN A 2 -8.19 -33.68 -7.71
CA ASN A 2 -8.38 -32.23 -7.57
C ASN A 2 -7.72 -31.74 -6.28
N ALA A 3 -6.39 -31.85 -6.21
CA ALA A 3 -5.59 -31.46 -5.04
C ALA A 3 -5.57 -29.94 -4.77
N LEU A 4 -6.06 -29.13 -5.71
CA LEU A 4 -6.11 -27.67 -5.64
C LEU A 4 -7.54 -27.14 -5.50
N GLY A 5 -8.46 -27.97 -4.99
CA GLY A 5 -9.81 -27.53 -4.71
C GLY A 5 -9.85 -26.42 -3.64
N PRO A 6 -10.83 -25.50 -3.68
CA PRO A 6 -10.98 -24.42 -2.69
C PRO A 6 -10.94 -24.91 -1.23
N SER A 7 -11.39 -26.14 -0.98
CA SER A 7 -11.35 -26.78 0.33
C SER A 7 -9.93 -26.98 0.89
N HIS A 8 -8.95 -27.35 0.05
CA HIS A 8 -7.57 -27.56 0.50
C HIS A 8 -6.90 -26.23 0.86
N LEU A 9 -7.17 -25.17 0.09
CA LEU A 9 -6.64 -23.84 0.37
C LEU A 9 -7.19 -23.28 1.70
N ALA A 10 -8.48 -23.53 1.99
CA ALA A 10 -9.07 -23.17 3.28
C ALA A 10 -8.39 -23.90 4.45
N ILE A 11 -8.11 -25.20 4.32
CA ILE A 11 -7.40 -25.98 5.35
C ILE A 11 -5.98 -25.42 5.58
N LEU A 12 -5.25 -25.10 4.50
CA LEU A 12 -3.92 -24.50 4.61
C LEU A 12 -3.96 -23.12 5.27
N ALA A 13 -4.92 -22.28 4.90
CA ALA A 13 -5.11 -20.97 5.53
C ALA A 13 -5.39 -21.11 7.03
N VAL A 14 -6.25 -22.05 7.43
CA VAL A 14 -6.52 -22.35 8.84
C VAL A 14 -5.25 -22.84 9.55
N ALA A 15 -4.47 -23.74 8.94
CA ALA A 15 -3.21 -24.21 9.52
C ALA A 15 -2.21 -23.07 9.75
N VAL A 16 -2.06 -22.15 8.78
CA VAL A 16 -1.21 -20.95 8.92
C VAL A 16 -1.73 -20.03 10.02
N ILE A 17 -3.06 -19.83 10.13
CA ILE A 17 -3.65 -19.03 11.21
C ILE A 17 -3.39 -19.63 12.59
N ILE A 18 -3.42 -20.96 12.73
CA ILE A 18 -3.11 -21.64 14.00
C ILE A 18 -1.63 -21.47 14.35
N LEU A 19 -0.74 -21.61 13.37
CA LEU A 19 0.71 -21.58 13.60
C LEU A 19 1.24 -20.17 13.89
N PHE A 20 0.75 -19.17 13.15
CA PHE A 20 1.19 -17.77 13.27
C PHE A 20 0.29 -16.93 14.17
N GLY A 21 -0.97 -17.32 14.34
CA GLY A 21 -1.99 -16.59 15.10
C GLY A 21 -2.81 -15.63 14.23
N ALA A 22 -4.11 -15.51 14.55
CA ALA A 22 -5.08 -14.69 13.80
C ALA A 22 -4.71 -13.20 13.69
N LYS A 23 -3.90 -12.68 14.62
CA LYS A 23 -3.47 -11.27 14.64
C LYS A 23 -2.15 -11.03 13.86
N ARG A 24 -1.32 -12.06 13.67
CA ARG A 24 -0.01 -11.92 13.01
C ARG A 24 -0.10 -12.03 11.49
N LEU A 25 -1.01 -12.84 10.98
CA LEU A 25 -1.26 -12.94 9.53
C LEU A 25 -1.67 -11.59 8.90
N PRO A 26 -2.67 -10.85 9.41
CA PRO A 26 -3.05 -9.55 8.84
C PRO A 26 -1.99 -8.47 9.08
N ASP A 27 -1.27 -8.53 10.20
CA ASP A 27 -0.20 -7.58 10.53
C ASP A 27 0.99 -7.74 9.58
N ALA A 28 1.44 -8.98 9.36
CA ALA A 28 2.48 -9.31 8.39
C ALA A 28 2.05 -8.98 6.96
N ALA A 29 0.81 -9.30 6.56
CA ALA A 29 0.29 -8.93 5.25
C ALA A 29 0.24 -7.40 5.06
N ARG A 30 -0.11 -6.63 6.10
CA ARG A 30 -0.11 -5.17 6.05
C ARG A 30 1.30 -4.58 5.95
N SER A 31 2.27 -5.08 6.72
CA SER A 31 3.65 -4.58 6.67
C SER A 31 4.31 -4.94 5.33
N LEU A 32 4.17 -6.19 4.88
CA LEU A 32 4.66 -6.64 3.57
C LEU A 32 3.96 -5.91 2.42
N GLY A 33 2.65 -5.67 2.53
CA GLY A 33 1.89 -4.92 1.52
C GLY A 33 2.33 -3.46 1.38
N LYS A 34 2.69 -2.81 2.49
CA LYS A 34 3.28 -1.45 2.46
C LYS A 34 4.62 -1.44 1.74
N SER A 35 5.53 -2.36 2.07
CA SER A 35 6.83 -2.47 1.40
C SER A 35 6.69 -2.82 -0.08
N LEU A 36 5.77 -3.74 -0.41
CA LEU A 36 5.51 -4.14 -1.79
C LEU A 36 4.86 -3.02 -2.61
N ARG A 37 4.04 -2.16 -2.00
CA ARG A 37 3.47 -0.98 -2.68
C ARG A 37 4.56 0.01 -3.08
N ILE A 38 5.49 0.30 -2.18
CA ILE A 38 6.62 1.22 -2.45
C ILE A 38 7.48 0.62 -3.57
N PHE A 39 7.89 -0.64 -3.41
CA PHE A 39 8.68 -1.36 -4.41
C PHE A 39 7.96 -1.43 -5.77
N LYS A 40 6.64 -1.67 -5.78
CA LYS A 40 5.84 -1.72 -7.02
C LYS A 40 5.80 -0.36 -7.71
N SER A 41 5.71 0.74 -6.96
CA SER A 41 5.74 2.10 -7.53
C SER A 41 7.09 2.40 -8.17
N GLU A 42 8.19 2.12 -7.47
CA GLU A 42 9.55 2.30 -7.99
C GLU A 42 9.80 1.43 -9.23
N VAL A 43 9.45 0.15 -9.17
CA VAL A 43 9.58 -0.76 -10.32
C VAL A 43 8.69 -0.32 -11.50
N ARG A 44 7.50 0.22 -11.23
CA ARG A 44 6.61 0.72 -12.27
C ARG A 44 7.17 1.98 -12.92
N GLU A 45 7.78 2.88 -12.16
CA GLU A 45 8.45 4.08 -12.68
C GLU A 45 9.61 3.70 -13.60
N LEU A 46 10.45 2.75 -13.20
CA LEU A 46 11.51 2.18 -14.05
C LEU A 46 10.96 1.53 -15.33
N GLN A 47 9.84 0.81 -15.24
CA GLN A 47 9.18 0.24 -16.43
C GLN A 47 8.51 1.29 -17.31
N ASN A 48 8.08 2.42 -16.75
CA ASN A 48 7.37 3.47 -17.47
C ASN A 48 8.35 4.44 -18.14
N GLU A 49 9.53 4.68 -17.57
CA GLU A 49 10.62 5.40 -18.26
C GLU A 49 11.10 4.67 -19.53
N SER A 50 10.83 3.36 -19.64
CA SER A 50 11.09 2.57 -20.84
C SER A 50 9.95 2.60 -21.89
N LYS A 51 8.86 3.34 -21.66
CA LYS A 51 7.71 3.47 -22.58
C LYS A 51 7.33 4.95 -22.76
N PRO A 52 7.25 5.49 -23.99
CA PRO A 52 6.80 6.86 -24.19
C PRO A 52 5.32 6.99 -23.81
N ASP A 53 5.10 7.71 -22.71
CA ASP A 53 3.93 8.48 -22.27
C ASP A 53 2.50 7.93 -22.52
N SER A 54 1.77 7.68 -21.43
CA SER A 54 0.32 7.92 -21.40
C SER A 54 -0.25 7.94 -19.98
N THR A 55 -0.65 9.14 -19.57
CA THR A 55 -1.83 9.46 -18.75
C THR A 55 -1.83 8.99 -17.30
N ALA A 56 -1.23 9.82 -16.43
CA ALA A 56 -1.52 9.83 -15.00
C ALA A 56 -2.73 10.75 -14.73
N THR A 57 -3.94 10.18 -14.66
CA THR A 57 -5.06 10.80 -13.96
C THR A 57 -5.31 10.04 -12.66
N SER A 58 -4.91 10.65 -11.54
CA SER A 58 -5.49 10.38 -10.22
C SER A 58 -5.19 11.57 -9.30
N THR A 59 -6.01 12.61 -9.48
CA THR A 59 -6.37 13.57 -8.45
C THR A 59 -7.03 12.85 -7.27
N THR A 60 -6.51 12.98 -6.04
CA THR A 60 -7.14 12.74 -4.72
C THR A 60 -6.00 12.83 -3.68
N VAL A 61 -5.92 13.75 -2.72
CA VAL A 61 -6.84 14.73 -2.11
C VAL A 61 -5.99 15.91 -1.62
N GLN A 62 -6.47 17.11 -1.95
CA GLN A 62 -6.08 18.38 -1.37
C GLN A 62 -6.44 18.35 0.13
N SER A 63 -5.46 18.12 1.00
CA SER A 63 -5.58 18.51 2.41
C SER A 63 -5.46 20.02 2.46
N GLU A 64 -6.63 20.63 2.41
CA GLU A 64 -7.00 22.00 2.70
C GLU A 64 -6.01 22.73 3.63
N ARG A 65 -5.43 23.80 3.09
CA ARG A 65 -4.74 24.85 3.83
C ARG A 65 -5.68 25.38 4.92
N VAL A 66 -5.28 25.23 6.18
CA VAL A 66 -5.68 26.14 7.26
C VAL A 66 -4.48 27.02 7.57
N ASP A 67 -4.32 28.06 6.77
CA ASP A 67 -3.74 29.33 7.21
C ASP A 67 -4.94 30.19 7.62
N PRO A 68 -4.98 30.71 8.84
CA PRO A 68 -5.25 32.15 8.94
C PRO A 68 -4.41 32.78 10.10
N PRO A 69 -4.47 34.10 10.34
CA PRO A 69 -3.43 35.03 9.94
C PRO A 69 -2.88 35.81 11.16
N ALA A 70 -1.97 36.75 10.90
CA ALA A 70 -1.68 37.93 11.73
C ALA A 70 -0.73 37.75 12.95
N ALA A 71 0.49 38.27 12.77
CA ALA A 71 1.12 39.32 13.59
C ALA A 71 2.61 39.33 13.20
N GLY A 72 3.10 40.28 12.40
CA GLY A 72 3.28 41.65 12.86
C GLY A 72 4.47 41.73 13.82
N GLY A 73 5.69 41.83 13.28
CA GLY A 73 6.92 41.84 14.08
C GLY A 73 8.14 42.32 13.29
N GLN A 74 7.94 43.36 12.49
CA GLN A 74 8.99 44.14 11.86
C GLN A 74 9.44 45.19 12.87
N SER A 75 10.58 44.98 13.56
CA SER A 75 11.36 45.91 14.40
C SER A 75 12.50 45.08 15.02
N ALA A 76 13.79 45.41 15.00
CA ALA A 76 14.50 46.67 14.84
C ALA A 76 15.92 46.39 14.32
#